data_AF-A0A7X0P6E1-F1
#
_entry.id   AF-A0A7X0P6E1-F1
#
_cell.length_a   1.000
_cell.length_b   1.000
_cell.length_c   1.000
_cell.angle_alpha   90.00
_cell.angle_beta   90.00
_cell.angle_gamma   90.00
#
_symmetry.space_group_name_H-M   'P 1'
#
loop_
_entity.id
_entity.type
_entity.pdbx_description
1 polymer ?
#
loop_
_entity_poly.entity_id
_entity_poly.type
_entity_poly.pdbx_seq_one_letter_code
_entity_poly.pdbx_strand_id
1 'polypeptide(L)' 'MTKNNQPKNPREVLDELGAKWSPDLDAYLGGETDASKIRCTLCLEAPCACPEFGSDAYFALINRRHGRRS' A
#
# COMPACT_ATOMS: atom_id res chain seq x y z
N MET A 1 -34.96 6.75 -11.18
CA MET A 1 -33.78 6.33 -10.38
C MET A 1 -32.74 7.43 -10.46
N THR A 2 -32.74 8.36 -9.51
CA THR A 2 -31.69 9.39 -9.39
C THR A 2 -30.40 8.71 -8.92
N LYS A 3 -29.37 8.67 -9.77
CA LYS A 3 -28.02 8.27 -9.34
C LYS A 3 -27.51 9.33 -8.37
N ASN A 4 -27.33 8.98 -7.11
CA ASN A 4 -26.61 9.82 -6.15
C ASN A 4 -25.17 9.98 -6.65
N ASN A 5 -24.87 11.17 -7.19
CA ASN A 5 -23.57 11.50 -7.76
C ASN A 5 -22.68 12.14 -6.67
N GLN A 6 -22.59 11.51 -5.51
CA GLN A 6 -21.67 11.97 -4.48
C GLN A 6 -20.22 11.70 -4.93
N PRO A 7 -19.32 12.67 -4.80
CA PRO A 7 -17.91 12.44 -5.06
C PRO A 7 -17.41 11.37 -4.08
N LYS A 8 -16.84 10.28 -4.60
CA LYS A 8 -16.20 9.25 -3.79
C LYS A 8 -15.03 9.85 -3.02
N ASN A 9 -14.78 9.35 -1.81
CA ASN A 9 -13.57 9.70 -1.07
C ASN A 9 -12.35 9.24 -1.89
N PRO A 10 -11.28 10.04 -2.04
CA PRO A 10 -10.06 9.63 -2.73
C PRO A 10 -9.50 8.27 -2.27
N ARG A 11 -9.60 7.93 -0.98
CA ARG A 11 -9.15 6.63 -0.46
C ARG A 11 -9.97 5.47 -1.03
N GLU A 12 -11.29 5.62 -1.11
CA GLU A 12 -12.18 4.61 -1.69
C GLU A 12 -11.86 4.36 -3.17
N VAL A 13 -11.58 5.43 -3.92
CA VAL A 13 -11.18 5.30 -5.33
C VAL A 13 -9.87 4.52 -5.47
N LEU A 14 -8.89 4.80 -4.61
CA LEU A 14 -7.60 4.10 -4.65
C LEU A 14 -7.72 2.63 -4.21
N ASP A 15 -8.56 2.34 -3.22
CA ASP A 15 -8.82 0.98 -2.76
C ASP A 15 -9.51 0.15 -3.86
N GLU A 16 -10.45 0.73 -4.62
CA GLU A 16 -11.06 0.11 -5.80
C GLU A 16 -10.03 -0.21 -6.91
N LEU A 17 -8.98 0.60 -7.05
CA LEU A 17 -7.87 0.35 -7.98
C LEU A 17 -6.85 -0.68 -7.44
N GLY A 18 -7.09 -1.23 -6.25
CA GLY A 18 -6.24 -2.23 -5.63
C GLY A 18 -4.96 -1.64 -5.03
N ALA A 19 -4.97 -0.36 -4.64
CA ALA A 19 -3.90 0.24 -3.87
C ALA A 19 -3.62 -0.56 -2.61
N LYS A 20 -2.35 -0.57 -2.20
CA LYS A 20 -1.91 -1.14 -0.94
C LYS A 20 -1.32 -0.03 -0.11
N TRP A 21 -1.61 -0.07 1.18
CA TRP A 21 -1.14 0.90 2.15
C TRP A 21 -0.23 0.21 3.16
N SER A 22 0.67 0.97 3.77
CA SER A 22 1.36 0.50 4.97
C SER A 22 0.32 0.36 6.09
N PRO A 23 0.38 -0.71 6.91
CA PRO A 23 -0.47 -0.83 8.09
C PRO A 23 -0.23 0.27 9.13
N ASP A 24 0.89 1.01 9.03
CA ASP A 24 1.27 2.08 9.97
C ASP A 24 0.91 3.47 9.46
N LEU A 25 0.31 3.59 8.26
CA LEU A 25 0.08 4.90 7.62
C LEU A 25 -0.81 5.82 8.45
N ASP A 26 -1.92 5.28 8.99
CA ASP A 26 -2.87 6.10 9.74
C ASP A 26 -2.26 6.55 11.08
N ALA A 27 -1.50 5.69 11.76
CA ALA A 27 -0.77 6.03 13.00
C ALA A 27 0.34 7.07 12.75
N TYR A 28 1.05 6.98 11.62
CA TYR A 28 2.02 8.00 11.21
C TYR A 28 1.36 9.36 10.96
N LEU A 29 0.25 9.38 10.19
CA LEU A 29 -0.48 10.62 9.91
C LEU A 29 -1.13 11.22 11.17
N GLY A 30 -1.47 10.37 12.16
CA GLY A 30 -1.92 10.79 13.48
C GLY A 30 -0.82 11.30 14.41
N GLY A 31 0.46 11.17 14.03
CA GLY A 31 1.61 11.58 14.86
C GLY A 31 1.99 10.58 15.96
N GLU A 32 1.44 9.36 15.91
CA GLU A 32 1.65 8.31 16.92
C GLU A 32 2.88 7.44 16.62
N THR A 33 3.38 7.49 15.38
CA THR A 33 4.50 6.68 14.89
C THR A 33 5.52 7.55 14.17
N ASP A 34 6.81 7.33 14.46
CA ASP A 34 7.91 7.99 13.76
C ASP A 34 8.10 7.41 12.34
N ALA A 35 8.50 8.25 11.38
CA ALA A 35 8.68 7.84 9.98
C ALA A 35 9.66 6.67 9.81
N SER A 36 10.69 6.55 10.67
CA SER A 36 11.66 5.45 10.63
C SER A 36 11.08 4.08 11.02
N LYS A 37 9.88 4.06 11.61
CA LYS A 37 9.17 2.85 12.06
C LYS A 37 8.10 2.37 11.08
N ILE A 38 7.79 3.15 10.04
CA ILE A 38 6.77 2.79 9.05
C ILE A 38 7.23 1.55 8.29
N ARG A 39 6.45 0.48 8.37
CA ARG A 39 6.70 -0.72 7.57
C ARG A 39 6.50 -0.44 6.09
N CYS A 40 7.43 -0.92 5.27
CA CYS A 40 7.33 -0.84 3.82
C CYS A 40 6.01 -1.46 3.32
N THR A 41 5.28 -0.77 2.45
CA THR A 41 4.01 -1.28 1.89
C THR A 41 4.16 -2.61 1.15
N LEU A 42 5.36 -2.93 0.65
CA LEU A 42 5.63 -4.11 -0.15
C LEU A 42 6.05 -5.32 0.70
N CYS A 43 7.18 -5.22 1.43
CA CYS A 43 7.70 -6.32 2.26
C CYS A 43 7.18 -6.34 3.70
N LEU A 44 6.53 -5.26 4.17
CA LEU A 44 6.01 -5.10 5.53
C LEU A 44 7.09 -5.06 6.64
N GLU A 45 8.33 -4.75 6.28
CA GLU A 45 9.44 -4.63 7.22
C GLU A 45 9.87 -3.16 7.42
N ALA A 46 10.44 -2.89 8.59
CA ALA A 46 11.07 -1.62 8.96
C ALA A 46 12.40 -1.91 9.71
N PRO A 47 13.59 -1.66 9.11
CA PRO A 47 13.79 -1.06 7.78
C PRO A 47 13.32 -1.98 6.65
N CYS A 48 13.14 -1.40 5.46
CA CYS A 48 12.77 -2.15 4.27
C CYS A 48 13.85 -3.18 3.90
N ALA A 49 13.43 -4.43 3.64
CA ALA A 49 14.30 -5.51 3.15
C ALA A 49 13.91 -6.00 1.74
N CYS A 50 13.28 -5.14 0.92
CA CYS A 50 12.93 -5.49 -0.45
C CYS A 50 14.18 -5.88 -1.26
N PRO A 51 14.05 -6.82 -2.21
CA PRO A 51 15.07 -7.07 -3.23
C PRO A 51 15.39 -5.80 -4.03
N GLU A 52 16.48 -5.86 -4.80
CA GLU A 52 16.87 -4.79 -5.71
C GLU A 52 15.68 -4.35 -6.58
N PHE A 53 15.44 -3.04 -6.63
CA PHE A 53 14.34 -2.46 -7.36
C PHE A 53 14.38 -2.87 -8.85
N GLY A 54 13.26 -3.37 -9.36
CA GLY A 54 13.16 -3.80 -10.76
C GLY A 54 13.73 -5.19 -11.05
N SER A 55 14.29 -5.88 -10.07
CA SER A 55 14.68 -7.30 -10.22
C SER A 55 13.45 -8.20 -10.33
N ASP A 56 13.64 -9.41 -10.86
CA ASP A 56 12.59 -10.44 -10.91
C ASP A 56 12.05 -10.76 -9.51
N ALA A 57 12.93 -10.79 -8.49
CA ALA A 57 12.54 -11.01 -7.11
C ALA A 57 11.67 -9.86 -6.56
N TYR A 58 11.97 -8.62 -6.93
CA TYR A 58 11.15 -7.46 -6.59
C TYR A 58 9.75 -7.54 -7.24
N PHE A 59 9.67 -7.89 -8.53
CA PHE A 59 8.39 -8.05 -9.21
C PHE A 59 7.59 -9.25 -8.70
N ALA A 60 8.25 -10.35 -8.34
CA ALA A 60 7.60 -11.49 -7.69
C ALA A 60 6.97 -11.08 -6.36
N LEU A 61 7.66 -10.25 -5.56
CA LEU A 61 7.12 -9.71 -4.31
C LEU A 61 5.92 -8.79 -4.56
N ILE A 62 5.96 -7.92 -5.59
CA ILE A 62 4.80 -7.09 -5.99
C ILE A 62 3.62 -7.96 -6.35
N ASN A 63 3.81 -8.95 -7.22
CA ASN A 63 2.74 -9.82 -7.67
C ASN A 63 2.10 -10.55 -6.48
N ARG A 64 2.93 -11.08 -5.57
CA ARG A 64 2.45 -11.68 -4.31
C ARG A 64 1.64 -10.68 -3.47
N ARG A 65 2.14 -9.47 -3.26
CA ARG A 65 1.47 -8.42 -2.45
C ARG A 65 0.12 -7.99 -3.03
N HIS A 66 0.00 -8.00 -4.37
CA HIS A 66 -1.24 -7.69 -5.07
C HIS A 66 -2.12 -8.93 -5.37
N GLY A 67 -1.72 -10.14 -4.97
CA GLY A 67 -2.46 -11.37 -5.25
C GLY A 67 -2.53 -11.74 -6.73
N ARG A 68 -1.61 -11.22 -7.56
CA ARG A 68 -1.51 -11.56 -8.98
C ARG A 68 -0.78 -12.90 -9.11
N ARG A 69 -1.28 -13.79 -9.96
CA ARG A 69 -0.54 -14.99 -10.35
C ARG A 69 0.61 -14.55 -11.27
N SER A 70 1.84 -14.91 -10.89
CA SER A 70 3.06 -14.78 -11.70
C SER A 70 3.06 -15.79 -12.83
#